data_AF-J9G9Y7-F1
#
_entry.id   AF-J9G9Y7-F1
#
_cell.length_a   1.000
_cell.length_b   1.000
_cell.length_c   1.000
_cell.angle_alpha   90.00
_cell.angle_beta   90.00
_cell.angle_gamma   90.00
#
_symmetry.space_group_name_H-M   'P 1'
#
loop_
_entity.id
_entity.type
_entity.pdbx_description
1 polymer ?
#
loop_
_entity_poly.entity_id
_entity_poly.type
_entity_poly.pdbx_seq_one_letter_code
_entity_poly.pdbx_strand_id
1 'polypeptide(L)' 'MTFSLHTTLGEVLQRNGSDLHLCTGTVPYGRMAGELVPLSREVLTEDDMLTVLNAIASPSCVEEFKKQGE' A
#
# COMPACT_ATOMS: atom_id res chain seq x y z
N MET A 1 11.80 0.77 9.37
CA MET A 1 10.76 -0.15 9.88
C MET A 1 10.01 -0.69 8.67
N THR A 2 9.51 -1.92 8.71
CA THR A 2 8.79 -2.50 7.56
C THR A 2 7.32 -2.05 7.57
N PHE A 3 6.80 -1.61 6.43
CA PHE A 3 5.39 -1.21 6.30
C PHE A 3 4.41 -2.37 6.63
N SER A 4 3.36 -2.08 7.41
CA SER A 4 2.30 -3.04 7.75
C SER A 4 1.02 -2.74 6.98
N LEU A 5 0.70 -3.58 6.00
CA LEU A 5 -0.53 -3.48 5.23
C LEU A 5 -1.78 -3.66 6.10
N HIS A 6 -1.78 -4.66 6.99
CA HIS A 6 -2.94 -4.97 7.83
C HIS A 6 -3.30 -3.80 8.76
N THR A 7 -2.30 -3.21 9.42
CA THR A 7 -2.50 -2.05 10.31
C THR A 7 -3.04 -0.85 9.52
N THR A 8 -2.46 -0.57 8.36
CA THR A 8 -2.84 0.58 7.54
C THR A 8 -4.25 0.44 6.95
N LEU A 9 -4.62 -0.76 6.48
CA LEU A 9 -6.01 -1.05 6.06
C LEU A 9 -6.99 -0.92 7.24
N GLY A 10 -6.58 -1.36 8.44
CA GLY A 10 -7.36 -1.18 9.66
C GLY A 10 -7.64 0.29 9.97
N GLU A 11 -6.67 1.17 9.77
CA GLU A 11 -6.86 2.61 9.95
C GLU A 11 -7.84 3.19 8.92
N VAL A 12 -7.74 2.80 7.64
CA VAL A 12 -8.70 3.21 6.60
C VAL A 12 -10.12 2.81 6.99
N LEU A 13 -10.32 1.57 7.43
CA LEU A 13 -11.62 1.08 7.88
C LEU A 13 -12.14 1.86 9.10
N GLN A 14 -11.30 2.06 10.13
CA GLN A 14 -11.69 2.81 11.34
C GLN A 14 -12.10 4.25 11.05
N ARG A 15 -11.54 4.84 9.99
CA ARG A 15 -11.81 6.21 9.56
C ARG A 15 -12.90 6.31 8.49
N ASN A 16 -13.62 5.23 8.21
CA ASN A 16 -14.62 5.12 7.14
C ASN A 16 -14.08 5.56 5.76
N GLY A 17 -12.82 5.25 5.49
CA GLY A 17 -12.21 5.51 4.19
C GLY A 17 -12.62 4.45 3.15
N SER A 18 -12.60 4.84 1.88
CA SER A 18 -12.95 3.98 0.75
C SER A 18 -11.76 3.23 0.17
N ASP A 19 -10.61 3.88 0.08
CA ASP A 19 -9.44 3.39 -0.65
C ASP A 19 -8.16 3.57 0.16
N LEU A 20 -7.20 2.66 -0.05
CA LEU A 20 -5.81 2.79 0.38
C LEU A 20 -4.92 2.95 -0.87
N HIS A 21 -4.21 4.07 -0.96
CA HIS A 21 -3.27 4.40 -2.02
C HIS A 21 -1.84 4.22 -1.51
N LEU A 22 -1.07 3.38 -2.23
CA LEU A 22 0.32 3.06 -1.93
C LEU A 22 1.17 3.27 -3.20
N CYS A 23 2.24 4.05 -3.08
CA CYS A 23 3.15 4.35 -4.19
C CYS A 23 4.55 4.66 -3.63
N THR A 24 5.58 4.14 -4.29
CA THR A 24 6.97 4.41 -3.91
C THR A 24 7.28 5.90 -3.96
N GLY A 25 8.11 6.38 -3.04
CA GLY A 25 8.46 7.81 -2.96
C GLY A 25 7.37 8.70 -2.37
N THR A 26 6.23 8.13 -1.94
CA THR A 26 5.15 8.84 -1.27
C THR A 26 4.78 8.19 0.06
N VAL A 27 4.12 8.93 0.94
CA VAL A 27 3.51 8.36 2.15
C VAL A 27 2.24 7.58 1.77
N PRO A 28 1.78 6.61 2.58
CA PRO A 28 0.49 5.96 2.34
C PRO A 28 -0.65 6.97 2.51
N TYR A 29 -1.61 6.96 1.59
CA TYR A 29 -2.81 7.79 1.65
C TYR A 29 -4.07 6.94 1.76
N GLY A 30 -4.99 7.34 2.63
CA GLY A 30 -6.36 6.85 2.60
C GLY A 30 -7.25 7.84 1.86
N ARG A 31 -8.34 7.36 1.24
CA ARG A 31 -9.40 8.23 0.73
C ARG A 31 -10.53 8.34 1.76
N MET A 32 -10.74 9.53 2.32
CA MET A 32 -11.79 9.79 3.31
C MET A 32 -12.72 10.87 2.75
N ALA A 33 -14.00 10.54 2.58
CA ALA A 33 -15.01 11.44 2.03
C ALA A 33 -14.58 12.11 0.70
N GLY A 34 -13.88 11.36 -0.17
CA GLY A 34 -13.40 11.83 -1.47
C GLY A 34 -11.97 12.37 -1.47
N GLU A 35 -11.47 12.81 -0.33
CA GLU A 35 -10.16 13.45 -0.19
C GLU A 35 -9.04 12.47 0.15
N LEU A 36 -7.84 12.70 -0.40
CA LEU A 36 -6.64 11.93 -0.04
C LEU A 36 -6.04 12.47 1.26
N VAL A 37 -5.96 11.63 2.28
CA VAL A 37 -5.42 11.98 3.60
C VAL A 37 -4.23 11.07 3.94
N PRO A 38 -3.06 11.62 4.32
CA PRO A 38 -1.92 10.80 4.69
C PRO A 38 -2.21 9.99 5.95
N LEU A 39 -1.78 8.73 5.97
CA LEU A 39 -1.92 7.79 7.10
C LEU A 39 -0.62 7.65 7.91
N SER A 40 0.51 8.02 7.31
CA SER A 40 1.82 8.01 7.96
C SER A 40 2.67 9.17 7.45
N ARG A 41 3.81 9.41 8.10
CA ARG A 41 4.87 10.30 7.63
C ARG A 41 6.02 9.56 6.95
N GLU A 42 6.01 8.24 7.02
CA GLU A 42 7.04 7.40 6.41
C GLU A 42 6.77 7.22 4.92
N VAL A 43 7.79 7.49 4.11
CA VAL A 43 7.76 7.32 2.67
C VAL A 43 7.94 5.85 2.34
N LEU A 44 7.06 5.32 1.49
CA LEU A 44 7.11 3.94 1.03
C LEU A 44 8.29 3.72 0.09
N THR A 45 9.03 2.66 0.34
CA THR A 45 10.13 2.18 -0.51
C THR A 45 9.65 1.10 -1.47
N GLU A 46 10.50 0.72 -2.43
CA GLU A 46 10.24 -0.43 -3.31
C GLU A 46 10.10 -1.73 -2.50
N ASP A 47 10.90 -1.93 -1.45
CA ASP A 47 10.83 -3.09 -0.56
C ASP A 47 9.50 -3.14 0.20
N ASP A 48 8.97 -2.00 0.62
CA ASP A 48 7.65 -1.93 1.25
C ASP A 48 6.55 -2.36 0.27
N MET A 49 6.61 -1.88 -0.97
CA MET A 49 5.65 -2.26 -2.02
C MET A 49 5.74 -3.73 -2.39
N LEU A 50 6.95 -4.29 -2.45
CA LEU A 50 7.15 -5.72 -2.69
C LEU A 50 6.61 -6.57 -1.52
N THR A 51 6.78 -6.09 -0.28
CA THR A 51 6.17 -6.71 0.92
C THR A 51 4.65 -6.73 0.82
N VAL A 52 4.03 -5.62 0.38
CA VAL A 52 2.59 -5.53 0.14
C VAL A 52 2.12 -6.50 -0.94
N LEU A 53 2.79 -6.53 -2.10
CA LEU A 53 2.43 -7.43 -3.20
C LEU A 53 2.48 -8.89 -2.77
N ASN A 54 3.55 -9.31 -2.09
CA ASN A 54 3.69 -10.68 -1.60
C ASN A 54 2.66 -11.05 -0.51
N ALA A 55 2.08 -10.07 0.19
CA ALA A 55 1.05 -10.31 1.19
C ALA A 55 -0.35 -10.57 0.58
N ILE A 56 -0.61 -10.08 -0.64
CA ILE A 56 -1.96 -10.13 -1.25
C ILE A 56 -2.03 -10.96 -2.54
N ALA A 57 -0.90 -11.22 -3.19
CA ALA A 57 -0.83 -11.92 -4.46
C ALA A 57 -0.11 -13.26 -4.34
N SER A 58 -0.44 -14.21 -5.21
CA SER A 58 0.29 -15.47 -5.30
C SER A 58 1.71 -15.24 -5.87
N PRO A 59 2.68 -16.11 -5.56
CA PRO A 59 4.02 -16.01 -6.15
C PRO A 59 4.01 -15.95 -7.68
N SER A 60 3.15 -16.73 -8.34
CA SER A 60 3.00 -16.70 -9.80
C SER A 60 2.53 -15.34 -10.34
N CYS A 61 1.64 -14.65 -9.61
CA CYS A 61 1.15 -13.33 -9.98
C CYS A 61 2.25 -12.27 -9.81
N VAL A 62 3.04 -12.37 -8.73
CA VAL A 62 4.17 -11.47 -8.49
C VAL A 62 5.28 -11.65 -9.54
N GLU A 63 5.59 -12.89 -9.91
CA GLU A 63 6.59 -13.17 -10.94
C GLU A 63 6.14 -12.69 -12.33
N GLU A 64 4.85 -12.80 -12.66
CA GLU A 64 4.31 -12.23 -13.90
C GLU A 64 4.35 -10.69 -13.87
N PHE A 65 3.98 -10.08 -12.75
CA PHE A 65 4.04 -8.63 -12.55
C PHE A 65 5.47 -8.08 -12.77
N LYS A 66 6.50 -8.75 -12.24
CA LYS A 66 7.90 -8.36 -12.45
C LYS A 66 8.32 -8.43 -13.92
N LYS A 67 7.81 -9.40 -14.69
CA LYS A 67 8.17 -9.58 -16.11
C LYS A 67 7.54 -8.53 -17.04
N GLN A 68 6.39 -7.98 -16.66
CA GLN A 68 5.69 -6.96 -17.46
C GLN A 68 6.16 -5.53 -17.17
N GLY A 69 7.02 -5.34 -16.17
CA GLY A 69 7.50 -4.03 -15.71
C GLY A 69 8.81 -3.53 -16.34
N GLU A 70 9.36 -4.25 -17.33
CA GLU A 70 10.46 -3.80 -18.22
C GLU A 70 9.90 -3.44 -19.61
#